data_AF-A0A3M1AAJ7-F1
#
_entry.id   AF-A0A3M1AAJ7-F1
#
_cell.length_a   1.000
_cell.length_b   1.000
_cell.length_c   1.000
_cell.angle_alpha   90.00
_cell.angle_beta   90.00
_cell.angle_gamma   90.00
#
_symmetry.space_group_name_H-M   'P 1'
#
loop_
_entity.id
_entity.type
_entity.pdbx_description
1 polymer ?
#
loop_
_entity_poly.entity_id
_entity_poly.type
_entity_poly.pdbx_seq_one_letter_code
_entity_poly.pdbx_strand_id
1 'polypeptide(L)'
;KEGKLTVIDTGSFEVVKVIETLGPGFFLRGHENSRYIWADVFFGPDRDVIHVIDKDSLQIVRTLRPAPGKTVAHVEFDRDGSHAFVSVWEDPGALIVYDAATLEEVTRLPMRKPSGKYNVWNKISFSEGTSH
;
A
#
# COMPACT_ATOMS: atom_id res chain seq x y z
N LYS A 1 0.62 -19.84 -2.24
CA LYS A 1 -0.36 -18.76 -1.94
C LYS A 1 -0.62 -18.02 -3.24
N GLU A 2 -1.88 -17.75 -3.59
CA GLU A 2 -2.26 -17.11 -4.85
C GLU A 2 -2.14 -15.58 -4.76
N GLY A 3 -1.84 -14.92 -5.88
CA GLY A 3 -1.79 -13.46 -6.00
C GLY A 3 -3.14 -12.89 -6.37
N LYS A 4 -4.00 -12.66 -5.36
CA LYS A 4 -5.33 -12.09 -5.57
C LYS A 4 -5.80 -11.27 -4.38
N LEU A 5 -6.63 -10.27 -4.64
CA LEU A 5 -7.38 -9.50 -3.65
C LEU A 5 -8.88 -9.71 -3.88
N THR A 6 -9.57 -10.20 -2.87
CA THR A 6 -11.03 -10.38 -2.90
C THR A 6 -11.69 -9.18 -2.26
N VAL A 7 -12.61 -8.55 -3.00
CA VAL A 7 -13.46 -7.46 -2.51
C VAL A 7 -14.80 -8.06 -2.11
N ILE A 8 -15.19 -7.83 -0.86
CA ILE A 8 -16.42 -8.37 -0.26
C ILE A 8 -17.28 -7.18 0.15
N ASP A 9 -18.56 -7.21 -0.22
CA ASP A 9 -19.55 -6.26 0.30
C ASP A 9 -19.84 -6.59 1.77
N THR A 10 -19.67 -5.63 2.68
CA THR A 10 -19.84 -5.90 4.12
C THR A 10 -21.28 -5.93 4.58
N GLY A 11 -22.24 -5.53 3.74
CA GLY A 11 -23.67 -5.62 4.01
C GLY A 11 -24.26 -6.98 3.64
N SER A 12 -23.87 -7.54 2.50
CA SER A 12 -24.34 -8.85 2.00
C SER A 12 -23.40 -10.01 2.27
N PHE A 13 -22.11 -9.74 2.53
CA PHE A 13 -21.02 -10.71 2.61
C PHE A 13 -20.74 -11.45 1.29
N GLU A 14 -21.20 -10.91 0.17
CA GLU A 14 -20.94 -11.47 -1.16
C GLU A 14 -19.61 -10.97 -1.74
N VAL A 15 -18.98 -11.81 -2.57
CA VAL A 15 -17.80 -11.42 -3.34
C VAL A 15 -18.25 -10.53 -4.49
N VAL A 16 -17.84 -9.26 -4.44
CA VAL A 16 -18.13 -8.27 -5.48
C VAL A 16 -17.09 -8.36 -6.60
N LYS A 17 -15.83 -8.64 -6.25
CA LYS A 17 -14.74 -8.70 -7.22
C LYS A 17 -13.56 -9.52 -6.73
N VAL A 18 -12.82 -10.11 -7.66
CA VAL A 18 -11.48 -10.63 -7.44
C VAL A 18 -10.53 -9.86 -8.36
N ILE A 19 -9.48 -9.30 -7.78
CA ILE A 19 -8.44 -8.55 -8.48
C ILE A 19 -7.18 -9.40 -8.46
N GLU A 20 -6.71 -9.82 -9.63
CA GLU A 20 -5.45 -10.55 -9.77
C GLU A 20 -4.26 -9.62 -9.51
N THR A 21 -3.32 -10.04 -8.67
CA THR A 21 -2.08 -9.32 -8.34
C THR A 21 -0.86 -10.10 -8.82
N LEU A 22 0.29 -9.44 -8.92
CA LEU A 22 1.53 -10.11 -9.36
C LEU A 22 2.06 -11.13 -8.34
N GLY A 23 1.52 -11.16 -7.13
CA GLY A 23 1.84 -12.15 -6.13
C GLY A 23 1.06 -11.93 -4.84
N PRO A 24 1.21 -12.83 -3.86
CA PRO A 24 0.57 -12.70 -2.56
C PRO A 24 1.11 -11.48 -1.79
N GLY A 25 0.20 -10.61 -1.36
CA GLY A 25 0.49 -9.47 -0.50
C GLY A 25 0.56 -9.81 0.98
N PHE A 26 0.97 -8.82 1.77
CA PHE A 26 0.95 -8.86 3.23
C PHE A 26 0.25 -7.63 3.83
N PHE A 27 0.39 -6.45 3.22
CA PHE A 27 -0.33 -5.25 3.62
C PHE A 27 -1.22 -4.69 2.51
N LEU A 28 -2.44 -4.33 2.90
CA LEU A 28 -3.40 -3.56 2.13
C LEU A 28 -3.75 -2.30 2.93
N ARG A 29 -3.68 -1.13 2.31
CA ARG A 29 -3.85 0.16 2.99
C ARG A 29 -4.58 1.16 2.11
N GLY A 30 -5.44 1.96 2.71
CA GLY A 30 -6.05 3.14 2.13
C GLY A 30 -6.12 4.25 3.17
N HIS A 31 -6.83 5.31 2.82
CA HIS A 31 -7.22 6.39 3.73
C HIS A 31 -8.56 6.96 3.25
N GLU A 32 -9.43 7.44 4.13
CA GLU A 32 -10.74 8.02 3.79
C GLU A 32 -10.62 9.12 2.72
N ASN A 33 -9.59 9.95 2.81
CA ASN A 33 -9.34 11.06 1.88
C ASN A 33 -8.52 10.68 0.63
N SER A 34 -8.08 9.43 0.51
CA SER A 34 -7.36 8.96 -0.69
C SER A 34 -8.29 8.20 -1.62
N ARG A 35 -8.18 8.47 -2.92
CA ARG A 35 -8.90 7.75 -3.98
C ARG A 35 -8.46 6.29 -4.11
N TYR A 36 -7.27 5.96 -3.62
CA TYR A 36 -6.63 4.70 -3.92
C TYR A 36 -6.44 3.81 -2.69
N ILE A 37 -6.40 2.50 -2.96
CA ILE A 37 -5.91 1.47 -2.07
C ILE A 37 -4.55 1.01 -2.59
N TRP A 38 -3.61 0.78 -1.68
CA TRP A 38 -2.25 0.35 -1.97
C TRP A 38 -2.04 -1.06 -1.41
N ALA A 39 -1.65 -1.98 -2.27
CA ALA A 39 -1.41 -3.38 -1.95
C ALA A 39 0.03 -3.75 -2.29
N ASP A 40 0.79 -4.22 -1.30
CA ASP A 40 2.10 -4.78 -1.61
C ASP A 40 2.01 -6.20 -2.19
N VAL A 41 3.03 -6.57 -2.94
CA VAL A 41 3.37 -7.97 -3.19
C VAL A 41 4.54 -8.26 -2.27
N PHE A 42 4.34 -9.11 -1.26
CA PHE A 42 5.35 -9.28 -0.21
C PHE A 42 6.14 -10.58 -0.37
N PHE A 43 5.50 -11.64 -0.87
CA PHE A 43 6.16 -12.92 -1.10
C PHE A 43 6.32 -13.20 -2.60
N GLY A 44 7.46 -13.77 -2.96
CA GLY A 44 7.75 -14.20 -4.33
C GLY A 44 8.70 -13.25 -5.08
N PRO A 45 8.85 -13.45 -6.41
CA PRO A 45 9.83 -12.73 -7.22
C PRO A 45 9.49 -11.24 -7.37
N ASP A 46 8.21 -10.87 -7.30
CA ASP A 46 7.72 -9.50 -7.46
C ASP A 46 7.60 -8.74 -6.13
N ARG A 47 8.42 -9.09 -5.12
CA ARG A 47 8.42 -8.45 -3.79
C ARG A 47 8.74 -6.94 -3.79
N ASP A 48 9.11 -6.42 -4.95
CA ASP A 48 9.42 -5.01 -5.22
C ASP A 48 8.21 -4.23 -5.77
N VAL A 49 7.02 -4.83 -5.79
CA VAL A 49 5.79 -4.25 -6.34
C VAL A 49 4.87 -3.69 -5.26
N ILE A 50 4.32 -2.50 -5.53
CA ILE A 50 3.08 -2.01 -4.92
C ILE A 50 2.03 -1.80 -6.03
N HIS A 51 0.87 -2.43 -5.91
CA HIS A 51 -0.30 -2.13 -6.73
C HIS A 51 -1.09 -0.97 -6.13
N VAL A 52 -1.47 -0.02 -6.97
CA VAL A 52 -2.39 1.08 -6.62
C VAL A 52 -3.70 0.80 -7.32
N ILE A 53 -4.77 0.70 -6.53
CA ILE A 53 -6.10 0.26 -6.93
C ILE A 53 -7.06 1.42 -6.71
N ASP A 54 -7.82 1.77 -7.74
CA ASP A 54 -8.88 2.78 -7.65
C ASP A 54 -10.10 2.20 -6.92
N LYS A 55 -10.58 2.91 -5.88
CA LYS A 55 -11.66 2.43 -5.00
C LYS A 55 -12.99 2.26 -5.71
N ASP A 56 -13.28 3.10 -6.72
CA ASP A 56 -14.57 3.11 -7.39
C ASP A 56 -14.65 2.02 -8.45
N SER A 57 -13.63 1.93 -9.31
CA SER A 57 -13.56 0.94 -10.39
C SER A 57 -13.04 -0.42 -9.94
N LEU A 58 -12.39 -0.47 -8.78
CA LEU A 58 -11.70 -1.65 -8.24
C LEU A 58 -10.66 -2.21 -9.22
N GLN A 59 -9.99 -1.34 -10.00
CA GLN A 59 -8.98 -1.72 -10.98
C GLN A 59 -7.60 -1.29 -10.51
N ILE A 60 -6.57 -2.08 -10.82
CA ILE A 60 -5.18 -1.66 -10.68
C ILE A 60 -4.93 -0.54 -11.70
N VAL A 61 -4.78 0.69 -11.23
CA VAL A 61 -4.51 1.86 -12.07
C VAL A 61 -3.01 2.14 -12.21
N ARG A 62 -2.20 1.63 -11.27
CA ARG A 62 -0.74 1.75 -11.32
C ARG A 62 -0.08 0.56 -10.63
N THR A 63 1.08 0.16 -11.16
CA THR A 63 1.98 -0.79 -10.52
C THR A 63 3.32 -0.11 -10.32
N LEU A 64 3.69 0.14 -9.07
CA LEU A 64 4.93 0.81 -8.68
C LEU A 64 6.02 -0.22 -8.41
N ARG A 65 7.25 0.07 -8.86
CA ARG A 65 8.47 -0.68 -8.53
C ARG A 65 9.58 0.26 -8.08
N PRO A 66 9.48 0.79 -6.86
CA PRO A 66 10.29 1.94 -6.47
C PRO A 66 11.71 1.58 -6.03
N ALA A 67 11.98 0.29 -5.89
CA ALA A 67 13.30 -0.28 -5.63
C ALA A 67 13.37 -1.68 -6.26
N PRO A 68 13.70 -1.80 -7.56
CA PRO A 68 13.68 -3.09 -8.26
C PRO A 68 14.50 -4.18 -7.55
N GLY A 69 13.91 -5.36 -7.39
CA GLY A 69 14.49 -6.52 -6.70
C GLY A 69 14.58 -6.42 -5.16
N LYS A 70 14.23 -5.27 -4.58
CA LYS A 70 14.24 -5.01 -3.13
C LYS A 70 12.82 -5.12 -2.58
N THR A 71 12.70 -5.63 -1.36
CA THR A 71 11.38 -5.77 -0.72
C THR A 71 10.78 -4.39 -0.43
N VAL A 72 9.57 -4.12 -0.91
CA VAL A 72 8.81 -2.90 -0.61
C VAL A 72 7.51 -3.27 0.08
N ALA A 73 7.17 -2.56 1.17
CA ALA A 73 6.03 -2.97 1.98
C ALA A 73 5.49 -1.84 2.88
N HIS A 74 4.38 -2.15 3.53
CA HIS A 74 3.87 -1.47 4.72
C HIS A 74 3.53 0.01 4.54
N VAL A 75 2.65 0.30 3.58
CA VAL A 75 2.14 1.66 3.31
C VAL A 75 1.50 2.29 4.58
N GLU A 76 1.74 3.57 4.87
CA GLU A 76 0.90 4.41 5.77
C GLU A 76 0.45 5.61 4.99
N PHE A 77 -0.54 6.27 5.56
CA PHE A 77 -0.82 7.64 5.23
C PHE A 77 -0.35 8.58 6.35
N ASP A 78 -0.05 9.82 5.99
CA ASP A 78 -0.05 10.91 6.96
C ASP A 78 -1.47 11.18 7.47
N ARG A 79 -1.61 12.22 8.29
CA ARG A 79 -2.85 12.53 9.01
C ARG A 79 -4.01 12.89 8.06
N ASP A 80 -3.72 13.57 6.97
CA ASP A 80 -4.74 14.04 6.03
C ASP A 80 -4.95 13.08 4.86
N GLY A 81 -4.07 12.08 4.68
CA GLY A 81 -4.15 11.13 3.58
C GLY A 81 -3.52 11.63 2.28
N SER A 82 -2.87 12.79 2.31
CA SER A 82 -2.26 13.41 1.14
C SER A 82 -0.96 12.73 0.73
N HIS A 83 -0.27 12.05 1.66
CA HIS A 83 0.97 11.33 1.37
C HIS A 83 0.93 9.87 1.79
N ALA A 84 1.49 9.00 0.95
CA ALA A 84 1.69 7.58 1.22
C ALA A 84 3.17 7.27 1.51
N PHE A 85 3.45 6.59 2.61
CA PHE A 85 4.79 6.26 3.09
C PHE A 85 5.08 4.77 2.87
N VAL A 86 6.09 4.44 2.08
CA VAL A 86 6.46 3.06 1.70
C VAL A 86 7.85 2.71 2.21
N SER A 87 7.98 1.58 2.89
CA SER A 87 9.28 1.07 3.35
C SER A 87 9.96 0.23 2.27
N VAL A 88 11.21 0.56 1.93
CA VAL A 88 12.14 -0.36 1.27
C VAL A 88 12.86 -1.15 2.37
N TRP A 89 12.39 -2.36 2.62
CA TRP A 89 12.79 -3.19 3.77
C TRP A 89 14.11 -3.93 3.51
N GLU A 90 15.17 -3.17 3.27
CA GLU A 90 16.51 -3.67 2.96
C GLU A 90 17.58 -2.93 3.79
N ASP A 91 18.81 -3.43 3.81
CA ASP A 91 19.97 -2.74 4.41
C ASP A 91 21.11 -2.68 3.37
N PRO A 92 21.34 -1.54 2.69
CA PRO A 92 20.67 -0.25 2.86
C PRO A 92 19.28 -0.19 2.20
N GLY A 93 18.34 0.46 2.89
CA GLY A 93 16.95 0.68 2.49
C GLY A 93 16.57 2.16 2.52
N ALA A 94 15.28 2.44 2.53
CA ALA A 94 14.74 3.80 2.54
C ALA A 94 13.27 3.84 2.96
N LEU A 95 12.83 4.99 3.46
CA LEU A 95 11.42 5.37 3.53
C LEU A 95 11.12 6.30 2.35
N ILE A 96 10.15 5.94 1.53
CA ILE A 96 9.74 6.73 0.36
C ILE A 96 8.40 7.37 0.65
N VAL A 97 8.27 8.65 0.31
CA VAL A 97 7.02 9.40 0.43
C VAL A 97 6.50 9.66 -0.97
N TYR A 98 5.24 9.27 -1.21
CA TYR A 98 4.50 9.53 -2.43
C TYR A 98 3.42 10.58 -2.18
N ASP A 99 3.16 11.42 -3.17
CA ASP A 99 1.89 12.14 -3.27
C ASP A 99 0.80 11.10 -3.58
N ALA A 100 -0.21 11.03 -2.72
CA ALA A 100 -1.24 9.99 -2.80
C ALA A 100 -2.21 10.20 -3.97
N ALA A 101 -2.27 11.38 -4.58
CA ALA A 101 -3.15 11.69 -5.70
C ALA A 101 -2.44 11.50 -7.04
N THR A 102 -1.22 12.01 -7.19
CA THR A 102 -0.43 11.93 -8.43
C THR A 102 0.37 10.63 -8.55
N LEU A 103 0.61 9.94 -7.42
CA LEU A 103 1.44 8.75 -7.30
C LEU A 103 2.93 9.00 -7.61
N GLU A 104 3.34 10.27 -7.57
CA GLU A 104 4.74 10.68 -7.77
C GLU A 104 5.52 10.62 -6.46
N GLU A 105 6.80 10.24 -6.56
CA GLU A 105 7.71 10.25 -5.42
C GLU A 105 8.05 11.70 -5.05
N VAL A 106 7.73 12.08 -3.80
CA VAL A 106 8.00 13.43 -3.26
C VAL A 106 9.39 13.47 -2.64
N THR A 107 9.73 12.45 -1.84
CA THR A 107 11.06 12.36 -1.21
C THR A 107 11.39 10.93 -0.81
N ARG A 108 12.69 10.72 -0.58
CA ARG A 108 13.26 9.43 -0.16
C ARG A 108 14.28 9.64 0.93
N LEU A 109 14.06 8.99 2.07
CA LEU A 109 14.88 9.10 3.26
C LEU A 109 15.69 7.80 3.42
N PRO A 110 17.03 7.82 3.27
CA PRO A 110 17.85 6.63 3.49
C PRO A 110 17.73 6.11 4.92
N MET A 111 17.49 4.80 5.07
CA MET A 111 17.31 4.14 6.36
C MET A 111 17.84 2.71 6.31
N ARG A 112 18.27 2.15 7.44
CA ARG A 112 18.67 0.74 7.52
C ARG A 112 17.47 -0.11 7.91
N LYS A 113 16.99 -0.94 6.98
CA LYS A 113 15.90 -1.91 7.16
C LYS A 113 14.62 -1.31 7.82
N PRO A 114 14.08 -0.19 7.30
CA PRO A 114 12.82 0.36 7.81
C PRO A 114 11.67 -0.63 7.57
N SER A 115 10.81 -0.83 8.57
CA SER A 115 9.71 -1.80 8.51
C SER A 115 8.36 -1.13 8.76
N GLY A 116 7.89 -1.16 10.01
CA GLY A 116 6.66 -0.56 10.46
C GLY A 116 6.78 0.95 10.64
N LYS A 117 5.70 1.67 10.32
CA LYS A 117 5.50 3.09 10.60
C LYS A 117 4.04 3.28 11.05
N TYR A 118 3.76 4.23 11.92
CA TYR A 118 2.42 4.35 12.50
C TYR A 118 2.12 5.82 12.67
N ASN A 119 1.18 6.35 11.90
CA ASN A 119 0.76 7.72 12.08
C ASN A 119 -0.10 7.81 13.35
N VAL A 120 0.30 8.68 14.28
CA VAL A 120 -0.35 8.80 15.60
C VAL A 120 -1.85 9.06 15.46
N TRP A 121 -2.23 10.03 14.63
CA TRP A 121 -3.63 10.41 14.46
C TRP A 121 -4.44 9.23 13.93
N ASN A 122 -4.02 8.67 12.79
CA ASN A 122 -4.76 7.59 12.13
C ASN A 122 -5.00 6.43 13.11
N LYS A 123 -3.98 6.02 13.88
CA LYS A 123 -4.10 4.90 14.83
C LYS A 123 -5.05 5.15 16.00
N ILE A 124 -5.11 6.38 16.53
CA ILE A 124 -5.96 6.68 17.70
C ILE A 124 -7.36 7.16 17.32
N SER A 125 -7.56 7.64 16.09
CA SER A 125 -8.85 8.10 15.56
C SER A 125 -9.58 7.06 14.71
N PHE A 126 -8.95 5.91 14.46
CA PHE A 126 -9.53 4.83 13.65
C PHE A 126 -9.85 5.23 12.20
N SER A 127 -8.92 5.93 11.55
CA SER A 127 -9.07 6.37 10.15
C SER A 127 -9.26 5.19 9.19
N GLU A 128 -10.26 5.29 8.32
CA GLU A 128 -10.72 4.22 7.43
C GLU A 128 -9.62 3.79 6.46
N GLY A 129 -9.51 2.48 6.22
CA GLY A 129 -8.52 1.92 5.31
C GLY A 129 -7.10 1.88 5.91
N THR A 130 -6.88 2.45 7.10
CA THR A 130 -5.67 2.24 7.88
C THR A 130 -5.84 1.05 8.84
N SER A 131 -4.74 0.54 9.40
CA SER A 131 -4.80 -0.59 10.34
C SER A 131 -5.02 -0.13 11.79
N HIS A 132 -5.79 -0.89 12.57
CA HIS A 132 -6.04 -0.72 14.01
C HIS A 132 -5.95 -2.06 14.74
#